data_AF-A1RQW7-F1
#
_entry.id   AF-A1RQW7-F1
#
_cell.length_a   1.000
_cell.length_b   1.000
_cell.length_c   1.000
_cell.angle_alpha   90.00
_cell.angle_beta   90.00
_cell.angle_gamma   90.00
#
_symmetry.space_group_name_H-M   'P 1'
#
loop_
_entity.id
_entity.type
_entity.pdbx_description
1 polymer ?
#
loop_
_entity_poly.entity_id
_entity_poly.type
_entity_poly.pdbx_seq_one_letter_code
_entity_poly.pdbx_strand_id
1 'polypeptide(L)'
;MSQPRKIDWSSLYKKEDWWALWLGLALFFYAFIGFYAYRDALGWVPMWKVWTDISSPVAVPNPKMVFGSPWVNLIVAWIVLMLLLMGPAKLIGIKPSDWVRGFTVIYWLWWICAIITGYKPIASVVTTEFAFTLALFIGILIGNLPKLPQWLLGSARGEWFIKTAIVLLGAKILFTDWIRYGGSVLTMVLIGFPLFMLLAFPIFRLFTKNTDLSVVSAVGVGVCGVSASIAAAGAIGAPAIYPTMVSAAILIYAAVELIILPWVAISLVKSGVISEAAAGAWMGLSVKTDGAAAASAEIIARGIGSDTPLKIGVMSKVLIDIWIGVIAFVLALIWVFLVEPRRAAAATQRKPSPLELWFRFPKFVLGYFFTSLVASALILSLAGSVYAKAANPVDEATKAVVPILVGGGTDPFRVLLFGLTFVAIGINTRFSLMKQYKVWNLFIAYGIALLVIIGVAYLLATAFFPK
;
A
#
# COMPACT_ATOMS: atom_id res chain seq x y z
N MET A 1 18.76 19.95 -33.30
CA MET A 1 17.47 19.24 -33.41
C MET A 1 17.40 18.18 -32.32
N SER A 2 16.62 18.42 -31.26
CA SER A 2 16.41 17.42 -30.19
C SER A 2 15.49 16.32 -30.72
N GLN A 3 16.00 15.09 -30.87
CA GLN A 3 15.15 13.98 -31.26
C GLN A 3 13.97 13.83 -30.27
N PRO A 4 12.74 13.59 -30.75
CA PRO A 4 11.63 13.31 -29.86
C PRO A 4 11.98 12.04 -29.07
N ARG A 5 11.99 12.13 -27.74
CA ARG A 5 12.15 10.96 -26.86
C ARG A 5 11.09 9.94 -27.27
N LYS A 6 11.51 8.84 -27.92
CA LYS A 6 10.65 7.70 -28.20
C LYS A 6 9.99 7.27 -26.90
N ILE A 7 8.67 7.10 -26.93
CA ILE A 7 7.90 6.58 -25.79
C ILE A 7 8.48 5.21 -25.45
N ASP A 8 9.04 5.07 -24.25
CA ASP A 8 9.60 3.81 -23.78
C ASP A 8 8.47 2.87 -23.32
N TRP A 9 7.91 2.15 -24.29
CA TRP A 9 6.93 1.08 -24.05
C TRP A 9 7.50 -0.07 -23.22
N SER A 10 8.83 -0.17 -23.05
CA SER A 10 9.41 -1.17 -22.15
C SER A 10 9.07 -0.94 -20.69
N SER A 11 8.62 0.27 -20.34
CA SER A 11 8.06 0.57 -19.02
C SER A 11 6.83 -0.28 -18.66
N LEU A 12 6.07 -0.80 -19.64
CA LEU A 12 4.88 -1.63 -19.41
C LEU A 12 5.17 -2.98 -18.76
N TYR A 13 6.37 -3.54 -18.97
CA TYR A 13 6.74 -4.87 -18.49
C TYR A 13 8.02 -4.88 -17.64
N LYS A 14 8.75 -3.76 -17.55
CA LYS A 14 9.95 -3.63 -16.69
C LYS A 14 9.67 -2.95 -15.34
N LYS A 15 8.47 -2.41 -15.12
CA LYS A 15 8.11 -1.73 -13.86
C LYS A 15 7.17 -2.58 -13.02
N GLU A 16 7.45 -2.64 -11.72
CA GLU A 16 6.58 -3.30 -10.72
C GLU A 16 5.15 -2.78 -10.75
N ASP A 17 4.99 -1.48 -10.97
CA ASP A 17 3.70 -0.79 -10.90
C ASP A 17 2.69 -1.31 -11.93
N TRP A 18 3.17 -1.70 -13.12
CA TRP A 18 2.36 -2.34 -14.14
C TRP A 18 2.07 -3.81 -13.82
N TRP A 19 3.05 -4.54 -13.29
CA TRP A 19 2.83 -5.93 -12.87
C TRP A 19 1.84 -6.04 -11.71
N ALA A 20 1.83 -5.06 -10.80
CA ALA A 20 0.82 -4.96 -9.75
C ALA A 20 -0.59 -4.81 -10.35
N LEU A 21 -0.73 -3.93 -11.36
CA LEU A 21 -1.98 -3.74 -12.08
C LEU A 21 -2.42 -5.03 -12.80
N TRP A 22 -1.55 -5.60 -13.64
CA TRP A 22 -1.89 -6.78 -14.44
C TRP A 22 -2.26 -7.98 -13.58
N LEU A 23 -1.51 -8.21 -12.51
CA LEU A 23 -1.81 -9.31 -11.61
C LEU A 23 -3.11 -9.09 -10.84
N GLY A 24 -3.32 -7.89 -10.29
CA GLY A 24 -4.55 -7.58 -9.58
C GLY A 24 -5.78 -7.75 -10.49
N LEU A 25 -5.69 -7.30 -11.75
CA LEU A 25 -6.75 -7.50 -12.74
C LEU A 25 -6.94 -8.98 -13.09
N ALA A 26 -5.86 -9.74 -13.31
CA ALA A 26 -5.96 -11.16 -13.64
C ALA A 26 -6.65 -11.96 -12.52
N LEU A 27 -6.27 -11.73 -11.27
CA LEU A 27 -6.89 -12.37 -10.10
C LEU A 27 -8.35 -11.93 -9.93
N PHE A 28 -8.64 -10.63 -10.10
CA PHE A 28 -10.02 -10.11 -10.06
C PHE A 28 -10.90 -10.76 -11.14
N PHE A 29 -10.44 -10.79 -12.40
CA PHE A 29 -11.21 -11.37 -13.48
C PHE A 29 -11.41 -12.88 -13.32
N TYR A 30 -10.42 -13.58 -12.76
CA TYR A 30 -10.59 -14.99 -12.44
C TYR A 30 -11.66 -15.20 -11.35
N ALA A 31 -11.69 -14.36 -10.31
CA ALA A 31 -12.78 -14.35 -9.33
C ALA A 31 -14.14 -14.02 -9.97
N PHE A 32 -14.16 -13.03 -10.85
CA PHE A 32 -15.35 -12.55 -11.56
C PHE A 32 -15.93 -13.62 -12.49
N ILE A 33 -15.09 -14.31 -13.26
CA ILE A 33 -15.52 -15.44 -14.09
C ILE A 33 -16.02 -16.58 -13.21
N GLY A 34 -15.36 -16.83 -12.07
CA GLY A 34 -15.82 -17.80 -11.07
C GLY A 34 -17.24 -17.53 -10.59
N PHE A 35 -17.54 -16.27 -10.23
CA PHE A 35 -18.88 -15.84 -9.84
C PHE A 35 -19.95 -16.26 -10.86
N TYR A 36 -19.72 -15.98 -12.15
CA TYR A 36 -20.66 -16.38 -13.22
C TYR A 36 -20.72 -17.88 -13.48
N ALA A 37 -19.63 -18.60 -13.25
CA ALA A 37 -19.58 -20.06 -13.40
C ALA A 37 -20.25 -20.80 -12.23
N TYR A 38 -20.84 -20.08 -11.25
CA TYR A 38 -21.32 -20.61 -9.97
C TYR A 38 -20.24 -21.43 -9.24
N ARG A 39 -18.97 -21.06 -9.45
CA ARG A 39 -17.81 -21.70 -8.84
C ARG A 39 -17.02 -20.63 -8.12
N ASP A 40 -16.82 -20.79 -6.82
CA ASP A 40 -15.88 -19.95 -6.08
C ASP A 40 -14.46 -20.26 -6.59
N ALA A 41 -13.97 -19.50 -7.58
CA ALA A 41 -12.74 -19.85 -8.30
C ALA A 41 -11.49 -19.67 -7.44
N LEU A 42 -11.52 -18.73 -6.49
CA LEU A 42 -10.42 -18.46 -5.55
C LEU A 42 -10.72 -18.96 -4.14
N GLY A 43 -11.84 -19.64 -3.91
CA GLY A 43 -12.24 -20.18 -2.61
C GLY A 43 -11.32 -21.23 -2.02
N TRP A 44 -10.29 -21.66 -2.75
CA TRP A 44 -9.22 -22.55 -2.29
C TRP A 44 -8.12 -21.82 -1.50
N VAL A 45 -8.14 -20.48 -1.46
CA VAL A 45 -7.07 -19.69 -0.86
C VAL A 45 -7.13 -19.78 0.66
N PRO A 46 -6.04 -20.18 1.32
CA PRO A 46 -6.04 -20.37 2.76
C PRO A 46 -6.17 -19.05 3.51
N MET A 47 -6.86 -19.10 4.65
CA MET A 47 -6.95 -18.05 5.66
C MET A 47 -6.54 -18.62 7.02
N TRP A 48 -5.96 -17.83 7.91
CA TRP A 48 -5.77 -18.27 9.30
C TRP A 48 -7.06 -18.02 10.09
N LYS A 49 -7.28 -18.84 11.13
CA LYS A 49 -8.38 -18.67 12.09
C LYS A 49 -7.85 -18.79 13.50
N VAL A 50 -8.67 -18.41 14.48
CA VAL A 50 -8.37 -18.69 15.88
C VAL A 50 -8.44 -20.20 16.12
N TRP A 51 -7.44 -20.77 16.81
CA TRP A 51 -7.31 -22.21 17.02
C TRP A 51 -6.80 -22.55 18.43
N THR A 52 -7.21 -23.72 18.94
CA THR A 52 -6.65 -24.35 20.15
C THR A 52 -5.89 -25.63 19.82
N ASP A 53 -6.32 -26.33 18.76
CA ASP A 53 -5.64 -27.49 18.21
C ASP A 53 -4.83 -27.07 16.97
N ILE A 54 -3.51 -27.34 17.02
CA ILE A 54 -2.56 -27.04 15.95
C ILE A 54 -2.84 -27.87 14.69
N SER A 55 -3.70 -28.88 14.72
CA SER A 55 -4.13 -29.58 13.51
C SER A 55 -5.00 -28.72 12.58
N SER A 56 -5.68 -27.68 13.12
CA SER A 56 -6.65 -26.85 12.40
C SER A 56 -6.45 -25.32 12.59
N PRO A 57 -5.27 -24.74 12.32
CA PRO A 57 -5.05 -23.29 12.40
C PRO A 57 -5.48 -22.54 11.15
N VAL A 58 -5.76 -23.26 10.06
CA VAL A 58 -6.03 -22.72 8.72
C VAL A 58 -7.43 -23.13 8.28
N ALA A 59 -8.12 -22.22 7.61
CA ALA A 59 -9.40 -22.43 6.96
C ALA A 59 -9.30 -22.16 5.45
N VAL A 60 -10.26 -22.69 4.71
CA VAL A 60 -10.39 -22.47 3.27
C VAL A 60 -11.83 -21.97 3.04
N PRO A 61 -12.04 -20.81 2.38
CA PRO A 61 -13.36 -20.20 2.22
C PRO A 61 -14.41 -21.16 1.65
N ASN A 62 -14.03 -21.95 0.64
CA ASN A 62 -14.87 -22.96 0.05
C ASN A 62 -14.44 -24.38 0.52
N PRO A 63 -15.23 -25.05 1.37
CA PRO A 63 -14.92 -26.40 1.85
C PRO A 63 -14.76 -27.45 0.75
N LYS A 64 -15.39 -27.24 -0.42
CA LYS A 64 -15.27 -28.14 -1.57
C LYS A 64 -13.91 -28.04 -2.28
N MET A 65 -13.11 -27.04 -1.95
CA MET A 65 -11.79 -26.81 -2.55
C MET A 65 -10.65 -26.99 -1.54
N VAL A 66 -10.90 -27.78 -0.50
CA VAL A 66 -9.84 -28.30 0.37
C VAL A 66 -9.12 -29.41 -0.38
N PHE A 67 -7.83 -29.22 -0.65
CA PHE A 67 -7.01 -30.17 -1.38
C PHE A 67 -6.45 -31.23 -0.44
N GLY A 68 -7.31 -32.12 0.05
CA GLY A 68 -6.96 -33.12 1.07
C GLY A 68 -6.91 -32.53 2.48
N SER A 69 -6.17 -31.43 2.71
CA SER A 69 -6.21 -30.67 3.96
C SER A 69 -5.92 -29.17 3.77
N PRO A 70 -6.34 -28.29 4.69
CA PRO A 70 -6.01 -26.86 4.63
C PRO A 70 -4.51 -26.56 4.60
N TRP A 71 -3.67 -27.47 5.12
CA TRP A 71 -2.21 -27.37 5.03
C TRP A 71 -1.70 -27.54 3.60
N VAL A 72 -2.33 -28.43 2.82
CA VAL A 72 -2.00 -28.59 1.40
C VAL A 72 -2.39 -27.32 0.63
N ASN A 73 -3.51 -26.68 0.97
CA ASN A 73 -3.89 -25.40 0.37
C ASN A 73 -2.81 -24.30 0.58
N LEU A 74 -2.09 -24.29 1.71
CA LEU A 74 -0.92 -23.41 1.91
C LEU A 74 0.19 -23.69 0.90
N ILE A 75 0.53 -24.96 0.71
CA ILE A 75 1.57 -25.37 -0.24
C ILE A 75 1.15 -25.03 -1.67
N VAL A 76 -0.12 -25.27 -2.03
CA VAL A 76 -0.66 -24.93 -3.35
C VAL A 76 -0.64 -23.42 -3.56
N ALA A 77 -1.06 -22.62 -2.57
CA ALA A 77 -1.01 -21.16 -2.65
C ALA A 77 0.41 -20.63 -2.79
N TRP A 78 1.37 -21.23 -2.08
CA TRP A 78 2.79 -20.94 -2.24
C TRP A 78 3.27 -21.21 -3.68
N ILE A 79 3.02 -22.41 -4.22
CA ILE A 79 3.43 -22.79 -5.59
C ILE A 79 2.80 -21.85 -6.62
N VAL A 80 1.49 -21.63 -6.55
CA VAL A 80 0.75 -20.79 -7.50
C VAL A 80 1.29 -19.38 -7.50
N LEU A 81 1.41 -18.72 -6.35
CA LEU A 81 1.93 -17.36 -6.27
C LEU A 81 3.40 -17.28 -6.68
N MET A 82 4.22 -18.24 -6.25
CA MET A 82 5.64 -18.27 -6.60
C MET A 82 5.82 -18.35 -8.12
N LEU A 83 5.09 -19.24 -8.80
CA LEU A 83 5.16 -19.43 -10.26
C LEU A 83 4.61 -18.23 -11.02
N LEU A 84 3.44 -17.75 -10.60
CA LEU A 84 2.75 -16.62 -11.22
C LEU A 84 3.61 -15.35 -11.16
N LEU A 85 4.32 -15.12 -10.05
CA LEU A 85 5.17 -13.95 -9.85
C LEU A 85 6.59 -14.13 -10.42
N MET A 86 7.04 -15.37 -10.67
CA MET A 86 8.42 -15.64 -11.13
C MET A 86 8.72 -15.03 -12.50
N GLY A 87 7.78 -15.14 -13.46
CA GLY A 87 7.93 -14.54 -14.80
C GLY A 87 8.14 -13.02 -14.73
N PRO A 88 7.22 -12.26 -14.11
CA PRO A 88 7.39 -10.84 -13.85
C PRO A 88 8.67 -10.49 -13.07
N ALA A 89 9.00 -11.26 -12.03
CA ALA A 89 10.22 -11.06 -11.24
C ALA A 89 11.48 -11.16 -12.11
N LYS A 90 11.52 -12.13 -13.04
CA LYS A 90 12.60 -12.29 -14.03
C LYS A 90 12.70 -11.07 -14.95
N LEU A 91 11.56 -10.53 -15.40
CA LEU A 91 11.53 -9.36 -16.28
C LEU A 91 11.98 -8.06 -15.59
N ILE A 92 11.84 -7.99 -14.26
CA ILE A 92 12.35 -6.89 -13.43
C ILE A 92 13.81 -7.14 -12.96
N GLY A 93 14.44 -8.23 -13.41
CA GLY A 93 15.86 -8.51 -13.18
C GLY A 93 16.20 -9.39 -11.97
N ILE A 94 15.21 -10.04 -11.35
CA ILE A 94 15.46 -11.02 -10.28
C ILE A 94 15.73 -12.38 -10.91
N LYS A 95 16.82 -13.05 -10.51
CA LYS A 95 17.10 -14.41 -10.97
C LYS A 95 16.00 -15.36 -10.47
N PRO A 96 15.48 -16.28 -11.31
CA PRO A 96 14.43 -17.22 -10.89
C PRO A 96 14.80 -18.02 -9.64
N SER A 97 16.03 -18.50 -9.52
CA SER A 97 16.51 -19.21 -8.32
C SER A 97 16.45 -18.36 -7.05
N ASP A 98 16.79 -17.08 -7.17
CA ASP A 98 16.80 -16.13 -6.06
C ASP A 98 15.37 -15.80 -5.64
N TRP A 99 14.47 -15.66 -6.63
CA TRP A 99 13.04 -15.49 -6.41
C TRP A 99 12.44 -16.68 -5.66
N VAL A 100 12.69 -17.92 -6.12
CA VAL A 100 12.17 -19.12 -5.45
C VAL A 100 12.61 -19.15 -3.99
N ARG A 101 13.91 -18.94 -3.71
CA ARG A 101 14.43 -18.94 -2.33
C ARG A 101 13.86 -17.81 -1.49
N GLY A 102 13.89 -16.58 -2.01
CA GLY A 102 13.45 -15.38 -1.30
C GLY A 102 11.95 -15.37 -1.03
N PHE A 103 11.15 -15.63 -2.06
CA PHE A 103 9.70 -15.70 -1.94
C PHE A 103 9.25 -16.80 -0.97
N THR A 104 9.91 -17.96 -0.98
CA THR A 104 9.61 -19.05 -0.04
C THR A 104 9.79 -18.61 1.40
N VAL A 105 10.91 -17.94 1.71
CA VAL A 105 11.14 -17.42 3.07
C VAL A 105 10.08 -16.40 3.45
N ILE A 106 9.78 -15.43 2.58
CA ILE A 106 8.79 -14.38 2.85
C ILE A 106 7.39 -14.99 3.08
N TYR A 107 6.98 -15.94 2.24
CA TYR A 107 5.68 -16.61 2.32
C TYR A 107 5.50 -17.37 3.63
N TRP A 108 6.47 -18.20 3.99
CA TRP A 108 6.36 -19.02 5.20
C TRP A 108 6.52 -18.21 6.48
N LEU A 109 7.33 -17.16 6.49
CA LEU A 109 7.41 -16.24 7.64
C LEU A 109 6.06 -15.59 7.93
N TRP A 110 5.35 -15.16 6.90
CA TRP A 110 3.99 -14.63 7.05
C TRP A 110 3.07 -15.67 7.71
N TRP A 111 3.02 -16.89 7.18
CA TRP A 111 2.15 -17.93 7.72
C TRP A 111 2.52 -18.37 9.13
N ILE A 112 3.81 -18.42 9.46
CA ILE A 112 4.26 -18.67 10.83
C ILE A 112 3.71 -17.59 11.77
N CYS A 113 3.82 -16.31 11.41
CA CYS A 113 3.28 -15.22 12.22
C CYS A 113 1.75 -15.30 12.36
N ALA A 114 1.04 -15.55 11.26
CA ALA A 114 -0.42 -15.68 11.26
C ALA A 114 -0.91 -16.85 12.13
N ILE A 115 -0.25 -18.01 12.03
CA ILE A 115 -0.58 -19.19 12.83
C ILE A 115 -0.27 -18.95 14.31
N ILE A 116 0.88 -18.34 14.65
CA ILE A 116 1.21 -17.98 16.04
C ILE A 116 0.15 -17.05 16.63
N THR A 117 -0.24 -16.00 15.91
CA THR A 117 -1.28 -15.06 16.37
C THR A 117 -2.65 -15.74 16.48
N GLY A 118 -2.96 -16.71 15.63
CA GLY A 118 -4.20 -17.48 15.71
C GLY A 118 -4.32 -18.36 16.96
N TYR A 119 -3.24 -18.63 17.70
CA TYR A 119 -3.31 -19.47 18.89
C TYR A 119 -4.19 -18.81 19.97
N LYS A 120 -5.24 -19.49 20.43
CA LYS A 120 -6.30 -18.89 21.28
C LYS A 120 -5.78 -18.10 22.50
N PRO A 121 -4.80 -18.57 23.29
CA PRO A 121 -4.25 -17.78 24.40
C PRO A 121 -3.61 -16.46 23.97
N ILE A 122 -3.04 -16.40 22.77
CA ILE A 122 -2.50 -15.18 22.17
C ILE A 122 -3.65 -14.34 21.60
N ALA A 123 -4.51 -14.93 20.77
CA ALA A 123 -5.66 -14.26 20.16
C ALA A 123 -6.67 -13.69 21.18
N SER A 124 -6.66 -14.14 22.43
CA SER A 124 -7.49 -13.58 23.50
C SER A 124 -6.93 -12.30 24.12
N VAL A 125 -5.62 -12.05 23.99
CA VAL A 125 -4.93 -10.88 24.56
C VAL A 125 -4.51 -9.86 23.50
N VAL A 126 -4.33 -10.32 22.25
CA VAL A 126 -4.06 -9.45 21.10
C VAL A 126 -5.14 -9.67 20.04
N THR A 127 -5.43 -8.65 19.26
CA THR A 127 -6.36 -8.81 18.14
C THR A 127 -5.71 -9.65 17.03
N THR A 128 -6.52 -10.26 16.16
CA THR A 128 -6.05 -11.12 15.06
C THR A 128 -5.08 -10.42 14.09
N GLU A 129 -5.13 -9.08 14.08
CA GLU A 129 -4.34 -8.18 13.24
C GLU A 129 -2.90 -8.04 13.74
N PHE A 130 -2.62 -8.46 14.97
CA PHE A 130 -1.26 -8.53 15.50
C PHE A 130 -0.36 -9.41 14.63
N ALA A 131 -0.93 -10.34 13.85
CA ALA A 131 -0.20 -11.17 12.88
C ALA A 131 0.63 -10.32 11.91
N PHE A 132 0.06 -9.22 11.42
CA PHE A 132 0.77 -8.35 10.49
C PHE A 132 1.90 -7.59 11.18
N THR A 133 1.64 -7.03 12.36
CA THR A 133 2.64 -6.34 13.19
C THR A 133 3.80 -7.26 13.58
N LEU A 134 3.49 -8.51 13.94
CA LEU A 134 4.47 -9.55 14.23
C LEU A 134 5.30 -9.88 12.98
N ALA A 135 4.67 -10.03 11.82
CA ALA A 135 5.35 -10.27 10.55
C ALA A 135 6.32 -9.13 10.17
N LEU A 136 5.92 -7.87 10.40
CA LEU A 136 6.81 -6.72 10.26
C LEU A 136 7.99 -6.79 11.23
N PHE A 137 7.74 -7.05 12.52
CA PHE A 137 8.77 -7.12 13.54
C PHE A 137 9.80 -8.22 13.23
N ILE A 138 9.34 -9.43 12.91
CA ILE A 138 10.21 -10.54 12.48
C ILE A 138 10.99 -10.17 11.21
N GLY A 139 10.35 -9.52 10.24
CA GLY A 139 11.01 -9.00 9.06
C GLY A 139 12.15 -8.03 9.41
N ILE A 140 11.94 -7.11 10.36
CA ILE A 140 12.97 -6.16 10.82
C ILE A 140 14.15 -6.90 11.45
N LEU A 141 13.89 -7.90 12.29
CA LEU A 141 14.96 -8.72 12.89
C LEU A 141 15.82 -9.39 11.81
N ILE A 142 15.17 -9.98 10.80
CA ILE A 142 15.85 -10.63 9.68
C ILE A 142 16.62 -9.61 8.84
N GLY A 143 15.99 -8.49 8.50
CA GLY A 143 16.56 -7.41 7.68
C GLY A 143 17.84 -6.81 8.27
N ASN A 144 18.01 -6.90 9.59
CA ASN A 144 19.16 -6.36 10.32
C ASN A 144 20.15 -7.44 10.79
N LEU A 145 20.05 -8.67 10.28
CA LEU A 145 21.09 -9.69 10.49
C LEU A 145 22.44 -9.22 9.90
N PRO A 146 23.58 -9.60 10.49
CA PRO A 146 24.91 -9.17 10.03
C PRO A 146 25.21 -9.51 8.56
N LYS A 147 24.63 -10.62 8.06
CA LYS A 147 24.74 -11.08 6.67
C LYS A 147 23.35 -11.39 6.13
N LEU A 148 22.73 -10.41 5.48
CA LEU A 148 21.47 -10.60 4.79
C LEU A 148 21.72 -11.02 3.34
N PRO A 149 21.27 -12.21 2.90
CA PRO A 149 21.53 -12.66 1.55
C PRO A 149 20.80 -11.81 0.51
N GLN A 150 21.48 -11.53 -0.61
CA GLN A 150 20.92 -10.65 -1.63
C GLN A 150 19.71 -11.25 -2.38
N TRP A 151 19.58 -12.58 -2.42
CA TRP A 151 18.40 -13.23 -2.98
C TRP A 151 17.11 -12.94 -2.17
N LEU A 152 17.24 -12.75 -0.85
CA LEU A 152 16.10 -12.43 0.02
C LEU A 152 15.71 -10.96 -0.13
N LEU A 153 16.70 -10.07 -0.09
CA LEU A 153 16.51 -8.63 -0.34
C LEU A 153 15.90 -8.36 -1.72
N GLY A 154 16.41 -9.01 -2.77
CA GLY A 154 15.87 -8.86 -4.13
C GLY A 154 14.42 -9.31 -4.25
N SER A 155 13.99 -10.26 -3.42
CA SER A 155 12.62 -10.82 -3.45
C SER A 155 11.64 -10.10 -2.50
N ALA A 156 12.12 -9.28 -1.57
CA ALA A 156 11.32 -8.53 -0.61
C ALA A 156 10.61 -7.32 -1.27
N ARG A 157 9.64 -7.59 -2.15
CA ARG A 157 8.94 -6.59 -2.98
C ARG A 157 7.60 -6.17 -2.37
N GLY A 158 7.66 -5.58 -1.17
CA GLY A 158 6.47 -5.15 -0.44
C GLY A 158 5.55 -4.22 -1.24
N GLU A 159 6.13 -3.25 -1.95
CA GLU A 159 5.39 -2.33 -2.83
C GLU A 159 4.62 -3.05 -3.95
N TRP A 160 5.20 -4.08 -4.55
CA TRP A 160 4.51 -4.86 -5.57
C TRP A 160 3.34 -5.65 -4.97
N PHE A 161 3.54 -6.27 -3.81
CA PHE A 161 2.50 -7.05 -3.13
C PHE A 161 1.33 -6.16 -2.70
N ILE A 162 1.59 -5.02 -2.05
CA ILE A 162 0.52 -4.13 -1.60
C ILE A 162 -0.24 -3.51 -2.76
N LYS A 163 0.44 -3.07 -3.83
CA LYS A 163 -0.24 -2.46 -4.97
C LYS A 163 -1.15 -3.46 -5.68
N THR A 164 -0.73 -4.72 -5.76
CA THR A 164 -1.59 -5.82 -6.25
C THR A 164 -2.81 -5.98 -5.34
N ALA A 165 -2.61 -5.98 -4.02
CA ALA A 165 -3.69 -6.07 -3.05
C ALA A 165 -4.66 -4.87 -3.10
N ILE A 166 -4.17 -3.65 -3.37
CA ILE A 166 -5.01 -2.47 -3.55
C ILE A 166 -5.86 -2.60 -4.82
N VAL A 167 -5.32 -3.12 -5.93
CA VAL A 167 -6.14 -3.39 -7.13
C VAL A 167 -7.29 -4.35 -6.81
N LEU A 168 -7.02 -5.40 -6.02
CA LEU A 168 -8.05 -6.33 -5.53
C LEU A 168 -9.03 -5.66 -4.57
N LEU A 169 -8.56 -4.75 -3.72
CA LEU A 169 -9.38 -4.00 -2.78
C LEU A 169 -10.42 -3.13 -3.48
N GLY A 170 -10.19 -2.71 -4.72
CA GLY A 170 -11.20 -2.00 -5.50
C GLY A 170 -12.50 -2.79 -5.62
N ALA A 171 -12.47 -4.13 -5.67
CA ALA A 171 -13.68 -4.95 -5.65
C ALA A 171 -14.45 -4.89 -4.31
N LYS A 172 -13.76 -4.57 -3.21
CA LYS A 172 -14.33 -4.44 -1.86
C LYS A 172 -14.86 -3.02 -1.60
N ILE A 173 -14.18 -2.00 -2.13
CA ILE A 173 -14.59 -0.59 -1.99
C ILE A 173 -15.39 -0.20 -3.22
N LEU A 174 -16.72 -0.20 -3.09
CA LEU A 174 -17.63 0.03 -4.21
C LEU A 174 -17.59 1.49 -4.67
N PHE A 175 -18.03 1.72 -5.91
CA PHE A 175 -18.12 3.06 -6.48
C PHE A 175 -19.11 3.96 -5.71
N THR A 176 -20.07 3.37 -5.02
CA THR A 176 -20.97 4.09 -4.10
C THR A 176 -20.23 4.69 -2.91
N ASP A 177 -19.17 4.04 -2.42
CA ASP A 177 -18.30 4.61 -1.37
C ASP A 177 -17.55 5.84 -1.91
N TRP A 178 -17.15 5.84 -3.19
CA TRP A 178 -16.54 7.00 -3.84
C TRP A 178 -17.50 8.18 -3.96
N ILE A 179 -18.76 7.93 -4.32
CA ILE A 179 -19.78 8.97 -4.33
C ILE A 179 -20.00 9.53 -2.92
N ARG A 180 -20.01 8.65 -1.91
CA ARG A 180 -20.29 9.01 -0.51
C ARG A 180 -19.16 9.80 0.14
N TYR A 181 -17.91 9.38 -0.04
CA TYR A 181 -16.76 9.93 0.71
C TYR A 181 -15.76 10.69 -0.17
N GLY A 182 -15.72 10.40 -1.47
CA GLY A 182 -14.66 10.85 -2.37
C GLY A 182 -14.48 12.36 -2.43
N GLY A 183 -15.56 13.14 -2.40
CA GLY A 183 -15.50 14.61 -2.40
C GLY A 183 -14.84 15.18 -1.14
N SER A 184 -15.25 14.72 0.04
CA SER A 184 -14.66 15.13 1.32
C SER A 184 -13.20 14.70 1.44
N VAL A 185 -12.90 13.46 1.07
CA VAL A 185 -11.51 12.93 1.09
C VAL A 185 -10.63 13.70 0.12
N LEU A 186 -11.09 13.97 -1.10
CA LEU A 186 -10.34 14.74 -2.10
C LEU A 186 -10.00 16.14 -1.59
N THR A 187 -10.99 16.84 -1.04
CA THR A 187 -10.80 18.19 -0.50
C THR A 187 -9.80 18.18 0.65
N MET A 188 -9.94 17.24 1.59
CA MET A 188 -9.02 17.04 2.70
C MET A 188 -7.58 16.78 2.22
N VAL A 189 -7.41 15.90 1.23
CA VAL A 189 -6.09 15.56 0.65
C VAL A 189 -5.47 16.76 -0.05
N LEU A 190 -6.24 17.49 -0.85
CA LEU A 190 -5.79 18.69 -1.58
C LEU A 190 -5.30 19.80 -0.64
N ILE A 191 -5.86 19.88 0.57
CA ILE A 191 -5.38 20.80 1.61
C ILE A 191 -4.18 20.19 2.34
N GLY A 192 -4.25 18.89 2.64
CA GLY A 192 -3.30 18.17 3.48
C GLY A 192 -1.89 18.12 2.90
N PHE A 193 -1.69 17.54 1.72
CA PHE A 193 -0.31 17.32 1.23
C PHE A 193 0.47 18.62 0.97
N PRO A 194 -0.12 19.72 0.42
CA PRO A 194 0.62 20.98 0.30
C PRO A 194 0.97 21.56 1.66
N LEU A 195 0.04 21.52 2.61
CA LEU A 195 0.28 21.98 3.98
C LEU A 195 1.43 21.20 4.63
N PHE A 196 1.42 19.86 4.51
CA PHE A 196 2.48 19.01 5.04
C PHE A 196 3.84 19.34 4.42
N MET A 197 3.90 19.57 3.10
CA MET A 197 5.13 19.98 2.42
C MET A 197 5.64 21.33 2.92
N LEU A 198 4.74 22.32 3.09
CA LEU A 198 5.07 23.66 3.57
C LEU A 198 5.60 23.64 5.00
N LEU A 199 5.00 22.84 5.89
CA LEU A 199 5.43 22.70 7.28
C LEU A 199 6.74 21.92 7.41
N ALA A 200 6.93 20.88 6.59
CA ALA A 200 8.11 20.02 6.66
C ALA A 200 9.36 20.67 6.06
N PHE A 201 9.22 21.47 5.00
CA PHE A 201 10.35 22.10 4.33
C PHE A 201 11.30 22.89 5.24
N PRO A 202 10.84 23.83 6.10
CA PRO A 202 11.73 24.58 6.98
C PRO A 202 12.45 23.67 7.99
N ILE A 203 11.80 22.62 8.49
CA ILE A 203 12.41 21.62 9.38
C ILE A 203 13.57 20.94 8.65
N PHE A 204 13.35 20.40 7.45
CA PHE A 204 14.47 19.79 6.71
C PHE A 204 15.55 20.81 6.33
N ARG A 205 15.18 22.05 6.01
CA ARG A 205 16.15 23.11 5.68
C ARG A 205 17.10 23.42 6.84
N LEU A 206 16.58 23.41 8.07
CA LEU A 206 17.34 23.65 9.29
C LEU A 206 18.39 22.55 9.54
N PHE A 207 18.00 21.29 9.41
CA PHE A 207 18.85 20.15 9.77
C PHE A 207 19.78 19.69 8.64
N THR A 208 19.32 19.69 7.40
CA THR A 208 20.10 19.18 6.26
C THR A 208 21.02 20.24 5.67
N LYS A 209 20.68 21.52 5.87
CA LYS A 209 21.33 22.69 5.25
C LYS A 209 21.46 22.61 3.72
N ASN A 210 20.73 21.72 3.05
CA ASN A 210 20.76 21.49 1.60
C ASN A 210 19.36 21.62 1.01
N THR A 211 19.16 22.59 0.12
CA THR A 211 17.84 22.89 -0.45
C THR A 211 17.23 21.71 -1.22
N ASP A 212 18.03 21.02 -2.03
CA ASP A 212 17.54 19.95 -2.91
C ASP A 212 17.13 18.73 -2.07
N LEU A 213 17.95 18.35 -1.08
CA LEU A 213 17.61 17.31 -0.12
C LEU A 213 16.38 17.69 0.71
N SER A 214 16.26 18.96 1.14
CA SER A 214 15.09 19.45 1.85
C SER A 214 13.81 19.34 1.04
N VAL A 215 13.84 19.70 -0.26
CA VAL A 215 12.66 19.56 -1.13
C VAL A 215 12.31 18.09 -1.33
N VAL A 216 13.28 17.23 -1.62
CA VAL A 216 13.04 15.78 -1.77
C VAL A 216 12.45 15.16 -0.50
N SER A 217 12.91 15.62 0.67
CA SER A 217 12.44 15.15 1.97
C SER A 217 11.05 15.69 2.31
N ALA A 218 10.79 16.98 2.06
CA ALA A 218 9.50 17.62 2.29
C ALA A 218 8.41 17.03 1.39
N VAL A 219 8.72 16.75 0.12
CA VAL A 219 7.80 16.08 -0.80
C VAL A 219 7.58 14.62 -0.39
N GLY A 220 8.64 13.93 0.05
CA GLY A 220 8.54 12.57 0.57
C GLY A 220 7.59 12.48 1.76
N VAL A 221 7.86 13.23 2.82
CA VAL A 221 7.00 13.22 4.01
C VAL A 221 5.65 13.87 3.76
N GLY A 222 5.53 14.83 2.84
CA GLY A 222 4.27 15.55 2.61
C GLY A 222 3.24 14.75 1.83
N VAL A 223 3.69 13.87 0.93
CA VAL A 223 2.84 13.17 -0.04
C VAL A 223 2.77 11.68 0.34
N CYS A 224 3.40 10.80 -0.46
CA CYS A 224 3.30 9.35 -0.32
C CYS A 224 4.61 8.65 0.08
N GLY A 225 5.65 9.41 0.42
CA GLY A 225 6.94 8.85 0.82
C GLY A 225 7.85 8.55 -0.36
N VAL A 226 8.22 7.28 -0.52
CA VAL A 226 9.33 6.83 -1.38
C VAL A 226 9.11 7.23 -2.84
N SER A 227 7.93 6.95 -3.38
CA SER A 227 7.58 7.28 -4.77
C SER A 227 7.63 8.79 -5.03
N ALA A 228 7.13 9.59 -4.08
CA ALA A 228 7.17 11.05 -4.13
C ALA A 228 8.60 11.59 -4.05
N SER A 229 9.46 11.05 -3.17
CA SER A 229 10.88 11.43 -3.09
C SER A 229 11.63 11.11 -4.39
N ILE A 230 11.41 9.94 -4.99
CA ILE A 230 12.02 9.57 -6.28
C ILE A 230 11.53 10.49 -7.39
N ALA A 231 10.23 10.81 -7.43
CA ALA A 231 9.65 11.71 -8.41
C ALA A 231 10.19 13.14 -8.26
N ALA A 232 10.25 13.66 -7.03
CA ALA A 232 10.80 14.98 -6.72
C ALA A 232 12.28 15.09 -7.07
N ALA A 233 13.10 14.11 -6.64
CA ALA A 233 14.51 14.07 -6.98
C ALA A 233 14.72 14.01 -8.50
N GLY A 234 13.89 13.21 -9.17
CA GLY A 234 13.82 13.18 -10.62
C GLY A 234 13.48 14.55 -11.21
N ALA A 235 12.45 15.23 -10.72
CA ALA A 235 11.97 16.51 -11.25
C ALA A 235 13.01 17.64 -11.11
N ILE A 236 13.68 17.71 -9.96
CA ILE A 236 14.63 18.79 -9.66
C ILE A 236 16.08 18.48 -10.07
N GLY A 237 16.33 17.30 -10.65
CA GLY A 237 17.69 16.89 -11.04
C GLY A 237 18.61 16.54 -9.86
N ALA A 238 18.05 16.13 -8.72
CA ALA A 238 18.85 15.80 -7.54
C ALA A 238 19.64 14.49 -7.72
N PRO A 239 20.77 14.33 -7.03
CA PRO A 239 21.54 13.09 -7.01
C PRO A 239 20.70 11.88 -6.58
N ALA A 240 20.90 10.73 -7.23
CA ALA A 240 20.16 9.48 -6.95
C ALA A 240 20.30 8.97 -5.49
N ILE A 241 21.35 9.41 -4.79
CA ILE A 241 21.55 9.12 -3.37
C ILE A 241 20.50 9.81 -2.47
N TYR A 242 19.97 10.98 -2.83
CA TYR A 242 18.98 11.70 -2.01
C TYR A 242 17.67 10.93 -1.82
N PRO A 243 16.97 10.49 -2.88
CA PRO A 243 15.75 9.71 -2.69
C PRO A 243 16.06 8.39 -1.98
N THR A 244 17.24 7.80 -2.14
CA THR A 244 17.66 6.59 -1.40
C THR A 244 17.78 6.86 0.11
N MET A 245 18.45 7.94 0.51
CA MET A 245 18.60 8.36 1.92
C MET A 245 17.23 8.66 2.56
N VAL A 246 16.38 9.40 1.85
CA VAL A 246 15.03 9.75 2.32
C VAL A 246 14.15 8.52 2.43
N SER A 247 14.23 7.59 1.46
CA SER A 247 13.48 6.33 1.50
C SER A 247 13.85 5.46 2.70
N ALA A 248 15.14 5.40 3.07
CA ALA A 248 15.56 4.68 4.27
C ALA A 248 14.92 5.25 5.54
N ALA A 249 14.86 6.58 5.68
CA ALA A 249 14.18 7.22 6.81
C ALA A 249 12.66 6.94 6.78
N ILE A 250 12.01 7.10 5.63
CA ILE A 250 10.58 6.82 5.45
C ILE A 250 10.24 5.40 5.87
N LEU A 251 10.98 4.39 5.42
CA LEU A 251 10.68 2.98 5.70
C LEU A 251 10.79 2.67 7.20
N ILE A 252 11.79 3.22 7.87
CA ILE A 252 11.98 3.05 9.33
C ILE A 252 10.82 3.70 10.09
N TYR A 253 10.49 4.95 9.78
CA TYR A 253 9.37 5.62 10.44
C TYR A 253 8.02 4.98 10.10
N ALA A 254 7.79 4.57 8.85
CA ALA A 254 6.57 3.88 8.47
C ALA A 254 6.37 2.56 9.23
N ALA A 255 7.46 1.83 9.51
CA ALA A 255 7.40 0.66 10.37
C ALA A 255 6.98 1.03 11.81
N VAL A 256 7.52 2.12 12.37
CA VAL A 256 7.12 2.63 13.70
C VAL A 256 5.66 3.08 13.71
N GLU A 257 5.24 3.87 12.71
CA GLU A 257 3.87 4.33 12.54
C GLU A 257 2.88 3.18 12.50
N LEU A 258 3.18 2.15 11.71
CA LEU A 258 2.34 0.96 11.56
C LEU A 258 2.21 0.17 12.87
N ILE A 259 3.27 0.13 13.69
CA ILE A 259 3.25 -0.56 14.99
C ILE A 259 2.47 0.24 16.04
N ILE A 260 2.43 1.57 15.95
CA ILE A 260 1.91 2.43 17.02
C ILE A 260 0.55 3.05 16.66
N LEU A 261 0.48 3.77 15.54
CA LEU A 261 -0.66 4.63 15.20
C LEU A 261 -2.01 3.88 15.08
N PRO A 262 -2.11 2.68 14.47
CA PRO A 262 -3.36 1.95 14.40
C PRO A 262 -3.97 1.66 15.78
N TRP A 263 -3.14 1.31 16.77
CA TRP A 263 -3.59 0.98 18.11
C TRP A 263 -4.04 2.21 18.90
N VAL A 264 -3.35 3.34 18.69
CA VAL A 264 -3.80 4.64 19.19
C VAL A 264 -5.16 4.97 18.57
N ALA A 265 -5.31 4.84 17.25
CA ALA A 265 -6.57 5.12 16.56
C ALA A 265 -7.71 4.20 17.02
N ILE A 266 -7.48 2.88 17.15
CA ILE A 266 -8.46 1.93 17.70
C ILE A 266 -8.92 2.37 19.09
N SER A 267 -7.98 2.76 19.95
CA SER A 267 -8.30 3.22 21.31
C SER A 267 -9.15 4.48 21.29
N LEU A 268 -8.81 5.46 20.44
CA LEU A 268 -9.56 6.71 20.30
C LEU A 268 -10.95 6.51 19.69
N VAL A 269 -11.12 5.57 18.75
CA VAL A 269 -12.45 5.21 18.23
C VAL A 269 -13.27 4.54 19.31
N LYS A 270 -12.71 3.55 20.04
CA LYS A 270 -13.41 2.82 21.11
C LYS A 270 -13.79 3.70 22.30
N SER A 271 -12.96 4.70 22.63
CA SER A 271 -13.30 5.71 23.63
C SER A 271 -14.26 6.78 23.10
N GLY A 272 -14.69 6.66 21.84
CA GLY A 272 -15.59 7.60 21.18
C GLY A 272 -15.00 8.99 21.06
N VAL A 273 -13.66 9.16 20.92
CA VAL A 273 -12.94 10.44 20.78
C VAL A 273 -12.84 10.90 19.32
N ILE A 274 -12.83 9.97 18.36
CA ILE A 274 -12.89 10.26 16.93
C ILE A 274 -13.85 9.29 16.22
N SER A 275 -14.35 9.69 15.04
CA SER A 275 -15.16 8.80 14.20
C SER A 275 -14.28 7.73 13.53
N GLU A 276 -14.89 6.61 13.11
CA GLU A 276 -14.21 5.56 12.33
C GLU A 276 -13.61 6.12 11.03
N ALA A 277 -14.33 7.06 10.42
CA ALA A 277 -13.93 7.74 9.20
C ALA A 277 -12.69 8.62 9.43
N ALA A 278 -12.66 9.39 10.52
CA ALA A 278 -11.49 10.17 10.91
C ALA A 278 -10.28 9.27 11.19
N ALA A 279 -10.47 8.12 11.84
CA ALA A 279 -9.38 7.16 12.08
C ALA A 279 -8.76 6.65 10.76
N GLY A 280 -9.60 6.31 9.77
CA GLY A 280 -9.14 5.93 8.43
C GLY A 280 -8.40 7.06 7.72
N ALA A 281 -9.01 8.25 7.67
CA ALA A 281 -8.44 9.45 7.06
C ALA A 281 -7.07 9.80 7.69
N TRP A 282 -6.95 9.71 9.01
CA TRP A 282 -5.71 9.96 9.72
C TRP A 282 -4.59 9.02 9.27
N MET A 283 -4.87 7.72 9.11
CA MET A 283 -3.87 6.76 8.62
C MET A 283 -3.44 7.07 7.19
N GLY A 284 -4.40 7.39 6.31
CA GLY A 284 -4.12 7.74 4.92
C GLY A 284 -3.27 9.01 4.76
N LEU A 285 -3.48 10.00 5.64
CA LEU A 285 -2.73 11.26 5.64
C LEU A 285 -1.35 11.16 6.33
N SER A 286 -1.26 10.44 7.45
CA SER A 286 -0.05 10.37 8.27
C SER A 286 0.95 9.34 7.78
N VAL A 287 0.51 8.14 7.41
CA VAL A 287 1.43 7.03 7.15
C VAL A 287 2.05 7.16 5.75
N LYS A 288 3.39 7.28 5.70
CA LYS A 288 4.11 7.71 4.48
C LYS A 288 4.57 6.57 3.57
N THR A 289 3.88 5.44 3.57
CA THR A 289 3.99 4.44 2.49
C THR A 289 2.61 3.90 2.16
N ASP A 290 2.38 3.53 0.90
CA ASP A 290 1.09 3.00 0.44
C ASP A 290 0.78 1.69 1.16
N GLY A 291 1.82 0.86 1.26
CA GLY A 291 1.92 -0.32 2.11
C GLY A 291 1.40 -0.10 3.51
N ALA A 292 2.10 0.73 4.28
CA ALA A 292 1.81 0.91 5.69
C ALA A 292 0.50 1.66 5.95
N ALA A 293 0.07 2.56 5.08
CA ALA A 293 -1.20 3.28 5.26
C ALA A 293 -2.41 2.35 5.11
N ALA A 294 -2.43 1.55 4.03
CA ALA A 294 -3.49 0.57 3.79
C ALA A 294 -3.50 -0.52 4.88
N ALA A 295 -2.32 -0.99 5.27
CA ALA A 295 -2.09 -1.89 6.40
C ALA A 295 -2.64 -1.34 7.72
N SER A 296 -2.27 -0.11 8.09
CA SER A 296 -2.74 0.56 9.29
C SER A 296 -4.26 0.70 9.32
N ALA A 297 -4.86 1.07 8.18
CA ALA A 297 -6.30 1.18 8.05
C ALA A 297 -7.01 -0.18 8.14
N GLU A 298 -6.42 -1.25 7.60
CA GLU A 298 -6.90 -2.64 7.77
C GLU A 298 -6.87 -3.08 9.24
N ILE A 299 -5.78 -2.78 9.95
CA ILE A 299 -5.62 -3.10 11.38
C ILE A 299 -6.74 -2.42 12.18
N ILE A 300 -7.01 -1.12 11.92
CA ILE A 300 -8.11 -0.41 12.57
C ILE A 300 -9.45 -1.03 12.20
N ALA A 301 -9.71 -1.22 10.91
CA ALA A 301 -10.99 -1.71 10.40
C ALA A 301 -11.40 -3.02 11.08
N ARG A 302 -10.46 -3.96 11.17
CA ARG A 302 -10.70 -5.23 11.87
C ARG A 302 -10.75 -5.07 13.39
N GLY A 303 -9.90 -4.21 13.97
CA GLY A 303 -9.86 -3.97 15.41
C GLY A 303 -11.12 -3.33 16.00
N ILE A 304 -11.93 -2.66 15.16
CA ILE A 304 -13.23 -2.08 15.53
C ILE A 304 -14.43 -2.82 14.91
N GLY A 305 -14.19 -3.72 13.95
CA GLY A 305 -15.26 -4.48 13.26
C GLY A 305 -16.01 -3.70 12.18
N SER A 306 -15.37 -2.72 11.55
CA SER A 306 -15.97 -1.86 10.51
C SER A 306 -14.98 -1.62 9.37
N ASP A 307 -15.42 -1.74 8.11
CA ASP A 307 -14.57 -1.47 6.95
C ASP A 307 -14.38 0.03 6.67
N THR A 308 -15.09 0.93 7.37
CA THR A 308 -15.02 2.39 7.16
C THR A 308 -13.59 2.95 7.21
N PRO A 309 -12.73 2.61 8.20
CA PRO A 309 -11.36 3.09 8.25
C PRO A 309 -10.53 2.65 7.05
N LEU A 310 -10.67 1.39 6.62
CA LEU A 310 -9.98 0.85 5.44
C LEU A 310 -10.39 1.60 4.17
N LYS A 311 -11.71 1.80 3.98
CA LYS A 311 -12.28 2.52 2.84
C LYS A 311 -11.69 3.91 2.72
N ILE A 312 -11.78 4.70 3.80
CA ILE A 312 -11.38 6.10 3.79
C ILE A 312 -9.85 6.25 3.80
N GLY A 313 -9.14 5.40 4.53
CA GLY A 313 -7.67 5.42 4.59
C GLY A 313 -7.03 5.09 3.24
N VAL A 314 -7.49 4.04 2.56
CA VAL A 314 -6.98 3.69 1.22
C VAL A 314 -7.42 4.73 0.19
N MET A 315 -8.67 5.21 0.25
CA MET A 315 -9.15 6.27 -0.63
C MET A 315 -8.32 7.55 -0.48
N SER A 316 -8.00 7.96 0.75
CA SER A 316 -7.12 9.10 1.02
C SER A 316 -5.76 8.91 0.38
N LYS A 317 -5.17 7.72 0.50
CA LYS A 317 -3.85 7.42 -0.06
C LYS A 317 -3.85 7.39 -1.59
N VAL A 318 -4.80 6.68 -2.19
CA VAL A 318 -4.99 6.63 -3.64
C VAL A 318 -5.17 8.03 -4.21
N LEU A 319 -5.97 8.88 -3.55
CA LEU A 319 -6.15 10.26 -3.98
C LEU A 319 -4.86 11.08 -3.87
N ILE A 320 -4.03 10.90 -2.84
CA ILE A 320 -2.70 11.52 -2.75
C ILE A 320 -1.82 11.09 -3.91
N ASP A 321 -1.79 9.79 -4.23
CA ASP A 321 -0.86 9.23 -5.22
C ASP A 321 -1.12 9.71 -6.65
N ILE A 322 -2.38 10.02 -6.98
CA ILE A 322 -2.77 10.63 -8.26
C ILE A 322 -2.01 11.95 -8.52
N TRP A 323 -1.72 12.71 -7.46
CA TRP A 323 -1.08 14.02 -7.56
C TRP A 323 0.44 13.97 -7.72
N ILE A 324 1.10 12.81 -7.55
CA ILE A 324 2.56 12.70 -7.68
C ILE A 324 3.06 13.22 -9.04
N GLY A 325 2.35 12.89 -10.12
CA GLY A 325 2.68 13.36 -11.46
C GLY A 325 2.64 14.88 -11.54
N VAL A 326 1.55 15.48 -11.06
CA VAL A 326 1.35 16.94 -11.06
C VAL A 326 2.41 17.63 -10.22
N ILE A 327 2.68 17.14 -9.02
CA ILE A 327 3.70 17.67 -8.11
C ILE A 327 5.08 17.63 -8.78
N ALA A 328 5.45 16.50 -9.40
CA ALA A 328 6.72 16.38 -10.11
C ALA A 328 6.81 17.38 -11.27
N PHE A 329 5.74 17.57 -12.04
CA PHE A 329 5.71 18.55 -13.14
C PHE A 329 5.83 19.99 -12.63
N VAL A 330 5.10 20.36 -11.58
CA VAL A 330 5.19 21.69 -10.94
C VAL A 330 6.59 21.94 -10.38
N LEU A 331 7.19 20.97 -9.70
CA LEU A 331 8.57 21.07 -9.21
C LEU A 331 9.57 21.26 -10.34
N ALA A 332 9.40 20.54 -11.46
CA ALA A 332 10.25 20.72 -12.63
C ALA A 332 10.13 22.13 -13.23
N LEU A 333 8.91 22.68 -13.32
CA LEU A 333 8.70 24.08 -13.75
C LEU A 333 9.39 25.07 -12.80
N ILE A 334 9.18 24.92 -11.49
CA ILE A 334 9.83 25.79 -10.48
C ILE A 334 11.35 25.71 -10.60
N TRP A 335 11.92 24.52 -10.76
CA TRP A 335 13.37 24.36 -10.85
C TRP A 335 13.95 25.01 -12.10
N VAL A 336 13.39 24.70 -13.26
CA VAL A 336 13.88 25.19 -14.57
C VAL A 336 13.72 26.70 -14.71
N PHE A 337 12.60 27.27 -14.24
CA PHE A 337 12.30 28.68 -14.47
C PHE A 337 12.70 29.61 -13.32
N LEU A 338 12.80 29.12 -12.08
CA LEU A 338 13.07 29.98 -10.91
C LEU A 338 14.38 29.65 -10.20
N VAL A 339 14.80 28.38 -10.16
CA VAL A 339 15.96 27.97 -9.35
C VAL A 339 17.24 27.93 -10.19
N GLU A 340 17.25 27.20 -11.30
CA GLU A 340 18.41 27.08 -12.19
C GLU A 340 18.91 28.45 -12.72
N PRO A 341 18.04 29.39 -13.15
CA PRO A 341 18.50 30.71 -13.59
C PRO A 341 19.18 31.50 -12.48
N ARG A 342 18.77 31.30 -11.22
CA ARG A 342 19.38 31.97 -10.05
C ARG A 342 20.68 31.32 -9.59
N ARG A 343 20.95 30.06 -9.96
CA ARG A 343 22.18 29.33 -9.57
C ARG A 343 23.37 29.59 -10.51
N ALA A 344 23.19 30.40 -11.56
CA ALA A 344 24.24 30.88 -12.48
C ALA A 344 25.14 29.80 -13.15
N ALA A 345 24.89 28.50 -12.95
CA ALA A 345 25.73 27.43 -13.46
C ALA A 345 24.88 26.26 -13.98
N ALA A 346 25.12 25.92 -15.25
CA ALA A 346 24.56 24.80 -16.00
C ALA A 346 23.03 24.73 -16.03
N ALA A 347 22.43 25.42 -17.00
CA ALA A 347 21.09 25.09 -17.46
C ALA A 347 21.10 23.62 -17.92
N THR A 348 20.70 22.70 -17.04
CA THR A 348 20.28 21.38 -17.47
C THR A 348 19.16 21.61 -18.46
N GLN A 349 19.35 21.19 -19.72
CA GLN A 349 18.35 21.29 -20.80
C GLN A 349 17.15 20.36 -20.56
N ARG A 350 16.60 20.34 -19.34
CA ARG A 350 15.48 19.52 -18.99
C ARG A 350 14.21 20.29 -19.29
N LYS A 351 13.68 20.11 -20.50
CA LYS A 351 12.35 20.62 -20.82
C LYS A 351 11.30 19.76 -20.09
N PRO A 352 10.52 20.33 -19.15
CA PRO A 352 9.43 19.61 -18.52
C PRO A 352 8.41 19.20 -19.60
N SER A 353 7.95 17.95 -19.54
CA SER A 353 7.01 17.39 -20.52
C SER A 353 5.71 17.00 -19.82
N PRO A 354 4.53 17.35 -20.35
CA PRO A 354 3.26 16.86 -19.82
C PRO A 354 3.17 15.32 -19.77
N LEU A 355 3.94 14.62 -20.61
CA LEU A 355 4.02 13.16 -20.59
C LEU A 355 4.65 12.60 -19.30
N GLU A 356 5.40 13.41 -18.54
CA GLU A 356 5.88 13.04 -17.22
C GLU A 356 4.72 12.73 -16.25
N LEU A 357 3.56 13.38 -16.40
CA LEU A 357 2.35 13.08 -15.63
C LEU A 357 1.96 11.61 -15.80
N TRP A 358 1.89 11.14 -17.05
CA TRP A 358 1.52 9.75 -17.35
C TRP A 358 2.54 8.75 -16.82
N PHE A 359 3.84 9.01 -16.96
CA PHE A 359 4.86 8.06 -16.50
C PHE A 359 5.03 8.00 -14.98
N ARG A 360 4.59 9.03 -14.26
CA ARG A 360 4.60 9.11 -12.80
C ARG A 360 3.27 8.73 -12.17
N PHE A 361 2.17 8.76 -12.93
CA PHE A 361 0.87 8.33 -12.46
C PHE A 361 0.91 6.86 -12.01
N PRO A 362 0.48 6.54 -10.77
CA PRO A 362 0.48 5.17 -10.27
C PRO A 362 -0.58 4.32 -10.95
N LYS A 363 -0.15 3.26 -11.64
CA LYS A 363 -0.99 2.41 -12.50
C LYS A 363 -1.91 1.50 -11.71
N PHE A 364 -1.54 1.11 -10.50
CA PHE A 364 -2.42 0.33 -9.63
C PHE A 364 -3.72 1.07 -9.29
N VAL A 365 -3.71 2.42 -9.30
CA VAL A 365 -4.92 3.25 -9.09
C VAL A 365 -5.94 3.00 -10.20
N LEU A 366 -5.52 2.84 -11.45
CA LEU A 366 -6.42 2.49 -12.55
C LEU A 366 -7.09 1.15 -12.30
N GLY A 367 -6.32 0.16 -11.82
CA GLY A 367 -6.84 -1.16 -11.48
C GLY A 367 -7.86 -1.10 -10.36
N TYR A 368 -7.54 -0.39 -9.28
CA TYR A 368 -8.45 -0.18 -8.16
C TYR A 368 -9.79 0.44 -8.60
N PHE A 369 -9.77 1.52 -9.39
CA PHE A 369 -11.00 2.14 -9.89
C PHE A 369 -11.75 1.22 -10.84
N PHE A 370 -11.03 0.50 -11.69
CA PHE A 370 -11.62 -0.41 -12.66
C PHE A 370 -12.32 -1.59 -11.98
N THR A 371 -11.68 -2.26 -11.02
CA THR A 371 -12.30 -3.37 -10.27
C THR A 371 -13.49 -2.89 -9.44
N SER A 372 -13.41 -1.69 -8.86
CA SER A 372 -14.53 -1.04 -8.15
C SER A 372 -15.72 -0.77 -9.07
N LEU A 373 -15.47 -0.21 -10.26
CA LEU A 373 -16.52 0.06 -11.24
C LEU A 373 -17.17 -1.24 -11.73
N VAL A 374 -16.37 -2.24 -12.07
CA VAL A 374 -16.88 -3.53 -12.58
C VAL A 374 -17.69 -4.27 -11.51
N ALA A 375 -17.21 -4.32 -10.26
CA ALA A 375 -17.96 -4.94 -9.15
C ALA A 375 -19.27 -4.19 -8.88
N SER A 376 -19.25 -2.86 -8.91
CA SER A 376 -20.44 -2.02 -8.70
C SER A 376 -21.44 -2.17 -9.85
N ALA A 377 -20.96 -2.21 -11.10
CA ALA A 377 -21.80 -2.43 -12.28
C ALA A 377 -22.46 -3.81 -12.26
N LEU A 378 -21.75 -4.85 -11.81
CA LEU A 378 -22.32 -6.17 -11.60
C LEU A 378 -23.46 -6.13 -10.58
N ILE A 379 -23.24 -5.52 -9.41
CA ILE A 379 -24.26 -5.38 -8.36
C ILE A 379 -25.49 -4.62 -8.90
N LEU A 380 -25.28 -3.49 -9.56
CA LEU A 380 -26.37 -2.70 -10.14
C LEU A 380 -27.13 -3.45 -11.24
N SER A 381 -26.42 -4.21 -12.07
CA SER A 381 -27.04 -5.05 -13.11
C SER A 381 -27.93 -6.13 -12.51
N LEU A 382 -27.48 -6.83 -11.46
CA LEU A 382 -28.27 -7.85 -10.77
C LEU A 382 -29.42 -7.23 -9.97
N ALA A 383 -29.21 -6.06 -9.36
CA ALA A 383 -30.25 -5.30 -8.69
C ALA A 383 -31.40 -4.95 -9.65
N GLY A 384 -31.08 -4.47 -10.86
CA GLY A 384 -32.07 -4.11 -11.87
C GLY A 384 -32.72 -5.28 -12.62
N SER A 385 -32.22 -6.52 -12.44
CA SER A 385 -32.71 -7.70 -13.16
C SER A 385 -33.22 -8.79 -12.21
N VAL A 386 -32.33 -9.51 -11.54
CA VAL A 386 -32.65 -10.65 -10.66
C VAL A 386 -33.38 -10.19 -9.40
N TYR A 387 -32.94 -9.09 -8.79
CA TYR A 387 -33.48 -8.59 -7.52
C TYR A 387 -34.43 -7.39 -7.69
N ALA A 388 -34.90 -7.13 -8.90
CA ALA A 388 -35.71 -5.93 -9.22
C ALA A 388 -37.00 -5.81 -8.38
N LYS A 389 -37.53 -6.94 -7.89
CA LYS A 389 -38.74 -7.00 -7.05
C LYS A 389 -38.46 -6.97 -5.55
N ALA A 390 -37.19 -6.94 -5.13
CA ALA A 390 -36.83 -6.86 -3.72
C ALA A 390 -37.12 -5.44 -3.18
N ALA A 391 -37.36 -5.33 -1.87
CA ALA A 391 -37.59 -4.04 -1.22
C ALA A 391 -36.35 -3.12 -1.31
N ASN A 392 -35.15 -3.70 -1.29
CA ASN A 392 -33.90 -3.00 -1.53
C ASN A 392 -33.03 -3.81 -2.52
N PRO A 393 -33.23 -3.62 -3.84
CA PRO A 393 -32.57 -4.44 -4.86
C PRO A 393 -31.03 -4.39 -4.81
N VAL A 394 -30.47 -3.24 -4.47
CA VAL A 394 -29.01 -3.05 -4.40
C VAL A 394 -28.41 -3.80 -3.21
N ASP A 395 -29.07 -3.76 -2.06
CA ASP A 395 -28.61 -4.48 -0.86
C ASP A 395 -28.66 -5.99 -1.05
N GLU A 396 -29.75 -6.51 -1.63
CA GLU A 396 -29.88 -7.94 -1.93
C GLU A 396 -28.86 -8.41 -2.99
N ALA A 397 -28.64 -7.63 -4.04
CA ALA A 397 -27.58 -7.91 -5.01
C ALA A 397 -26.18 -7.87 -4.37
N THR A 398 -25.94 -6.94 -3.45
CA THR A 398 -24.67 -6.83 -2.71
C THR A 398 -24.42 -8.07 -1.85
N LYS A 399 -25.43 -8.52 -1.10
CA LYS A 399 -25.37 -9.76 -0.29
C LYS A 399 -25.12 -11.01 -1.13
N ALA A 400 -25.56 -11.03 -2.39
CA ALA A 400 -25.30 -12.14 -3.30
C ALA A 400 -23.88 -12.09 -3.91
N VAL A 401 -23.40 -10.90 -4.29
CA VAL A 401 -22.12 -10.74 -4.99
C VAL A 401 -20.93 -10.76 -4.01
N VAL A 402 -20.99 -9.97 -2.93
CA VAL A 402 -19.84 -9.70 -2.07
C VAL A 402 -19.26 -10.97 -1.43
N PRO A 403 -20.04 -11.91 -0.87
CA PRO A 403 -19.48 -13.11 -0.27
C PRO A 403 -18.68 -13.98 -1.25
N ILE A 404 -19.07 -14.01 -2.52
CA ILE A 404 -18.44 -14.86 -3.54
C ILE A 404 -17.30 -14.11 -4.23
N LEU A 405 -17.56 -12.93 -4.79
CA LEU A 405 -16.57 -12.17 -5.55
C LEU A 405 -15.46 -11.61 -4.65
N VAL A 406 -15.82 -11.20 -3.43
CA VAL A 406 -14.90 -10.53 -2.50
C VAL A 406 -14.52 -11.47 -1.36
N GLY A 407 -15.47 -11.90 -0.53
CA GLY A 407 -15.22 -12.64 0.72
C GLY A 407 -14.47 -13.96 0.53
N GLY A 408 -14.93 -14.82 -0.38
CA GLY A 408 -14.23 -16.05 -0.80
C GLY A 408 -13.29 -15.85 -1.99
N GLY A 409 -13.53 -14.78 -2.78
CA GLY A 409 -12.80 -14.47 -4.00
C GLY A 409 -11.51 -13.69 -3.77
N THR A 410 -11.59 -12.36 -3.90
CA THR A 410 -10.41 -11.50 -3.92
C THR A 410 -9.81 -11.18 -2.54
N ASP A 411 -10.60 -11.19 -1.46
CA ASP A 411 -10.17 -10.78 -0.12
C ASP A 411 -9.12 -11.70 0.51
N PRO A 412 -9.24 -13.05 0.43
CA PRO A 412 -8.21 -13.94 0.96
C PRO A 412 -6.83 -13.70 0.32
N PHE A 413 -6.80 -13.49 -1.01
CA PHE A 413 -5.57 -13.13 -1.72
C PHE A 413 -5.05 -11.74 -1.32
N ARG A 414 -5.95 -10.76 -1.16
CA ARG A 414 -5.58 -9.40 -0.71
C ARG A 414 -4.92 -9.44 0.66
N VAL A 415 -5.52 -10.15 1.61
CA VAL A 415 -5.01 -10.31 2.97
C VAL A 415 -3.67 -11.05 2.98
N LEU A 416 -3.51 -12.09 2.17
CA LEU A 416 -2.24 -12.78 1.99
C LEU A 416 -1.16 -11.83 1.45
N LEU A 417 -1.45 -11.06 0.40
CA LEU A 417 -0.54 -10.08 -0.17
C LEU A 417 -0.19 -8.96 0.83
N PHE A 418 -1.14 -8.53 1.67
CA PHE A 418 -0.85 -7.67 2.82
C PHE A 418 0.15 -8.34 3.75
N GLY A 419 -0.08 -9.57 4.18
CA GLY A 419 0.85 -10.32 5.00
C GLY A 419 2.29 -10.38 4.45
N LEU A 420 2.43 -10.72 3.17
CA LEU A 420 3.72 -10.73 2.46
C LEU A 420 4.37 -9.33 2.42
N THR A 421 3.55 -8.28 2.28
CA THR A 421 4.00 -6.89 2.33
C THR A 421 4.66 -6.58 3.66
N PHE A 422 4.07 -6.96 4.80
CA PHE A 422 4.63 -6.63 6.11
C PHE A 422 5.98 -7.30 6.34
N VAL A 423 6.11 -8.58 5.98
CA VAL A 423 7.40 -9.28 6.04
C VAL A 423 8.43 -8.57 5.15
N ALA A 424 8.06 -8.25 3.91
CA ALA A 424 8.94 -7.60 2.96
C ALA A 424 9.35 -6.18 3.39
N ILE A 425 8.44 -5.37 3.94
CA ILE A 425 8.75 -4.06 4.50
C ILE A 425 9.74 -4.23 5.64
N GLY A 426 9.49 -5.16 6.56
CA GLY A 426 10.41 -5.42 7.68
C GLY A 426 11.82 -5.76 7.22
N ILE A 427 11.96 -6.67 6.25
CA ILE A 427 13.27 -7.05 5.68
C ILE A 427 14.00 -5.84 5.06
N ASN A 428 13.27 -4.91 4.45
CA ASN A 428 13.83 -3.70 3.84
C ASN A 428 14.17 -2.60 4.86
N THR A 429 13.59 -2.64 6.05
CA THR A 429 13.83 -1.68 7.13
C THR A 429 15.19 -1.93 7.80
N ARG A 430 16.24 -1.36 7.21
CA ARG A 430 17.64 -1.58 7.61
C ARG A 430 18.24 -0.37 8.31
N PHE A 431 18.47 -0.48 9.62
CA PHE A 431 19.07 0.58 10.43
C PHE A 431 20.56 0.81 10.10
N SER A 432 21.24 -0.21 9.56
CA SER A 432 22.65 -0.10 9.12
C SER A 432 22.87 0.94 8.03
N LEU A 433 21.89 1.13 7.13
CA LEU A 433 21.94 2.15 6.09
C LEU A 433 22.00 3.57 6.68
N MET A 434 21.36 3.81 7.83
CA MET A 434 21.40 5.12 8.47
C MET A 434 22.81 5.51 8.91
N LYS A 435 23.55 4.54 9.45
CA LYS A 435 24.94 4.71 9.87
C LYS A 435 25.85 4.91 8.66
N GLN A 436 25.63 4.15 7.59
CA GLN A 436 26.42 4.21 6.36
C GLN A 436 26.34 5.59 5.69
N TYR A 437 25.14 6.16 5.58
CA TYR A 437 24.93 7.44 4.90
C TYR A 437 25.12 8.68 5.80
N LYS A 438 25.49 8.51 7.08
CA LYS A 438 25.61 9.60 8.08
C LYS A 438 24.34 10.49 8.12
N VAL A 439 23.17 9.90 7.94
CA VAL A 439 21.88 10.59 7.79
C VAL A 439 21.20 10.98 9.10
N TRP A 440 21.90 10.97 10.24
CA TRP A 440 21.30 11.24 11.54
C TRP A 440 20.51 12.55 11.59
N ASN A 441 21.05 13.63 11.01
CA ASN A 441 20.34 14.91 10.94
C ASN A 441 19.06 14.83 10.09
N LEU A 442 19.11 14.10 8.96
CA LEU A 442 17.94 13.88 8.12
C LEU A 442 16.89 13.03 8.84
N PHE A 443 17.32 11.99 9.55
CA PHE A 443 16.43 11.12 10.31
C PHE A 443 15.71 11.86 11.43
N ILE A 444 16.45 12.64 12.24
CA ILE A 444 15.87 13.49 13.29
C ILE A 444 14.89 14.51 12.69
N ALA A 445 15.29 15.19 11.62
CA ALA A 445 14.43 16.14 10.92
C ALA A 445 13.14 15.47 10.42
N TYR A 446 13.27 14.25 9.89
CA TYR A 446 12.13 13.48 9.43
C TYR A 446 11.20 13.15 10.60
N GLY A 447 11.73 12.69 11.74
CA GLY A 447 10.92 12.41 12.93
C GLY A 447 10.16 13.63 13.44
N ILE A 448 10.82 14.79 13.51
CA ILE A 448 10.18 16.05 13.94
C ILE A 448 9.08 16.45 12.94
N ALA A 449 9.40 16.45 11.64
CA ALA A 449 8.43 16.78 10.60
C ALA A 449 7.24 15.81 10.60
N LEU A 450 7.50 14.53 10.81
CA LEU A 450 6.47 13.50 10.87
C LEU A 450 5.54 13.68 12.06
N LEU A 451 6.06 13.99 13.25
CA LEU A 451 5.22 14.25 14.43
C LEU A 451 4.30 15.46 14.21
N VAL A 452 4.81 16.53 13.59
CA VAL A 452 3.98 17.68 13.19
C VAL A 452 2.90 17.23 12.21
N ILE A 453 3.25 16.45 11.20
CA ILE A 453 2.29 15.95 10.20
C ILE A 453 1.26 15.01 10.82
N ILE A 454 1.63 14.14 11.76
CA ILE A 454 0.70 13.27 12.48
C ILE A 454 -0.34 14.11 13.23
N GLY A 455 0.09 15.17 13.92
CA GLY A 455 -0.83 16.08 14.62
C GLY A 455 -1.74 16.86 13.67
N VAL A 456 -1.19 17.45 12.60
CA VAL A 456 -2.00 18.21 11.63
C VAL A 456 -2.96 17.30 10.86
N ALA A 457 -2.52 16.09 10.50
CA ALA A 457 -3.36 15.09 9.85
C ALA A 457 -4.51 14.64 10.75
N TYR A 458 -4.27 14.46 12.05
CA TYR A 458 -5.32 14.17 13.03
C TYR A 458 -6.38 15.30 13.05
N LEU A 459 -5.93 16.56 13.12
CA LEU A 459 -6.84 17.71 13.10
C LEU A 459 -7.64 17.80 11.81
N LEU A 460 -7.01 17.62 10.65
CA LEU A 460 -7.70 17.58 9.36
C LEU A 460 -8.71 16.43 9.29
N ALA A 461 -8.31 15.22 9.68
CA ALA A 461 -9.17 14.04 9.63
C ALA A 461 -10.42 14.21 10.51
N THR A 462 -10.26 14.74 11.73
CA THR A 462 -11.36 15.00 12.66
C THR A 462 -12.24 16.18 12.26
N ALA A 463 -11.69 17.19 11.58
CA ALA A 463 -12.46 18.29 11.03
C ALA A 463 -13.35 17.87 9.85
N PHE A 464 -12.84 17.04 8.95
CA PHE A 464 -13.58 16.56 7.78
C PHE A 464 -14.55 15.41 8.10
N PHE A 465 -14.24 14.63 9.14
CA PHE A 465 -15.07 13.52 9.61
C PHE A 465 -15.37 13.68 11.10
N PRO A 466 -16.20 14.67 11.49
CA PRO A 466 -16.62 14.83 12.86
C PRO A 466 -17.35 13.58 13.37
N LYS A 467 -17.46 13.46 14.69
CA LYS A 467 -18.17 12.34 15.33
C LYS A 467 -19.62 12.23 14.91
#